data_AF-A0A7J2LWM3-F1
#
_entry.id   AF-A0A7J2LWM3-F1
#
_cell.length_a   1.000
_cell.length_b   1.000
_cell.length_c   1.000
_cell.angle_alpha   90.00
_cell.angle_beta   90.00
_cell.angle_gamma   90.00
#
_symmetry.space_group_name_H-M   'P 1'
#
loop_
_entity.id
_entity.type
_entity.pdbx_description
1 polymer ?
#
loop_
_entity_poly.entity_id
_entity_poly.type
_entity_poly.pdbx_seq_one_letter_code
_entity_poly.pdbx_strand_id
1 'polypeptide(L)'
;MSLTSDWIRSCQRILEKLKDLEKSDNKDRLEYVRSIRFMLEALQRSIIGWMQWINNPDIMTRFTREELSEINKRMAEFTQSFIKYDMEITKKGEEKGLEISRRRIETKGRGIIYI
;
A
#
# COMPACT_ATOMS: atom_id res chain seq x y z
N MET A 1 -25.80 -11.03 -15.77
CA MET A 1 -25.42 -11.13 -14.34
C MET A 1 -24.03 -10.52 -14.22
N SER A 2 -23.89 -9.42 -13.48
CA SER A 2 -22.59 -8.78 -13.29
C SER A 2 -21.75 -9.68 -12.39
N LEU A 3 -20.86 -10.48 -13.00
CA LEU A 3 -19.77 -11.14 -12.28
C LEU A 3 -18.89 -10.02 -11.73
N THR A 4 -19.02 -9.73 -10.44
CA THR A 4 -18.03 -8.93 -9.73
C THR A 4 -16.66 -9.52 -10.04
N SER A 5 -15.77 -8.74 -10.65
CA SER A 5 -14.49 -9.25 -11.14
C SER A 5 -13.74 -9.98 -10.02
N ASP A 6 -13.01 -11.04 -10.35
CA ASP A 6 -12.22 -11.81 -9.36
C ASP A 6 -11.33 -10.90 -8.51
N TRP A 7 -10.90 -9.77 -9.08
CA TRP A 7 -10.20 -8.70 -8.38
C TRP A 7 -11.03 -8.07 -7.25
N ILE A 8 -12.25 -7.60 -7.56
CA ILE A 8 -13.14 -6.97 -6.55
C ILE A 8 -13.47 -7.98 -5.45
N ARG A 9 -13.76 -9.24 -5.81
CA ARG A 9 -14.01 -10.31 -4.82
C ARG A 9 -12.79 -10.56 -3.94
N SER A 10 -11.59 -10.49 -4.50
CA SER A 10 -10.36 -10.57 -3.71
C SER A 10 -10.19 -9.38 -2.77
N CYS A 11 -10.50 -8.15 -3.20
CA CYS A 11 -10.46 -6.97 -2.35
C CYS A 11 -11.47 -7.07 -1.20
N GLN A 12 -12.68 -7.55 -1.47
CA GLN A 12 -13.69 -7.79 -0.42
C GLN A 12 -13.19 -8.76 0.66
N ARG A 13 -12.59 -9.89 0.26
CA ARG A 13 -12.01 -10.86 1.21
C ARG A 13 -10.88 -10.26 2.06
N ILE A 14 -10.06 -9.39 1.47
CA ILE A 14 -9.02 -8.66 2.23
C ILE A 14 -9.66 -7.76 3.27
N LEU A 15 -10.68 -6.97 2.89
CA LEU A 15 -11.40 -6.08 3.80
C LEU A 15 -12.11 -6.82 4.93
N GLU A 16 -12.71 -7.97 4.65
CA GLU A 16 -13.31 -8.84 5.67
C GLU A 16 -12.26 -9.29 6.69
N LYS A 17 -11.12 -9.79 6.21
CA LYS A 17 -10.03 -10.23 7.08
C LYS A 17 -9.45 -9.08 7.91
N LEU A 18 -9.37 -7.86 7.37
CA LEU A 18 -8.95 -6.69 8.15
C LEU A 18 -9.92 -6.39 9.30
N LYS A 19 -11.23 -6.43 9.04
CA LYS A 19 -12.24 -6.26 10.10
C LYS A 19 -12.13 -7.31 11.19
N ASP A 20 -11.84 -8.55 10.83
CA ASP A 20 -11.67 -9.62 11.82
C ASP A 20 -10.39 -9.45 12.64
N LEU A 21 -9.32 -8.94 12.04
CA LEU A 21 -8.12 -8.55 12.77
C LEU A 21 -8.38 -7.37 13.72
N GLU A 22 -9.30 -6.46 13.42
CA GLU A 22 -9.62 -5.33 14.32
C GLU A 22 -10.41 -5.74 15.57
N LYS A 23 -11.25 -6.78 15.47
CA LYS A 23 -12.16 -7.22 16.56
C LYS A 23 -11.50 -8.01 17.68
N SER A 24 -10.27 -8.50 17.50
CA SER A 24 -9.63 -9.33 18.52
C SER A 24 -9.06 -8.46 19.64
N ASP A 25 -9.81 -8.32 20.72
CA ASP A 25 -9.31 -7.74 21.96
C ASP A 25 -8.32 -8.72 22.63
N ASN A 26 -7.17 -8.21 23.09
CA ASN A 26 -6.04 -8.95 23.67
C ASN A 26 -5.07 -9.66 22.71
N LYS A 27 -4.66 -8.99 21.62
CA LYS A 27 -3.55 -9.50 20.78
C LYS A 27 -2.23 -9.54 21.55
N ASP A 28 -1.50 -10.65 21.43
CA ASP A 28 -0.10 -10.71 21.83
C ASP A 28 0.83 -10.02 20.80
N ARG A 29 2.11 -9.86 21.17
CA ARG A 29 3.11 -9.21 20.30
C ARG A 29 3.28 -9.91 18.95
N LEU A 30 3.20 -11.24 18.91
CA LEU A 30 3.36 -12.01 17.67
C LEU A 30 2.13 -11.85 16.76
N GLU A 31 0.93 -11.77 17.34
CA GLU A 31 -0.30 -11.50 16.62
C GLU A 31 -0.31 -10.10 15.99
N TYR A 32 0.24 -9.10 16.66
CA TYR A 32 0.49 -7.79 16.05
C TYR A 32 1.44 -7.89 14.86
N VAL A 33 2.58 -8.58 14.99
CA VAL A 33 3.54 -8.76 13.89
C VAL A 33 2.88 -9.44 12.68
N ARG A 34 2.09 -10.50 12.90
CA ARG A 34 1.35 -11.19 11.85
C ARG A 34 0.31 -10.29 11.18
N SER A 35 -0.42 -9.50 11.97
CA SER A 35 -1.41 -8.54 11.46
C SER A 35 -0.74 -7.48 10.57
N ILE A 36 0.37 -6.90 11.05
CA ILE A 36 1.14 -5.88 10.31
C ILE A 36 1.65 -6.47 8.98
N ARG A 37 2.25 -7.66 9.01
CA ARG A 37 2.71 -8.34 7.80
C ARG A 37 1.59 -8.53 6.79
N PHE A 38 0.42 -9.02 7.23
CA PHE A 38 -0.74 -9.20 6.36
C PHE A 38 -1.19 -7.88 5.72
N MET A 39 -1.25 -6.79 6.50
CA MET A 39 -1.63 -5.46 5.98
C MET A 39 -0.65 -4.96 4.92
N LEU A 40 0.65 -5.14 5.12
CA LEU A 40 1.68 -4.75 4.16
C LEU A 40 1.59 -5.57 2.86
N GLU A 41 1.38 -6.89 2.94
CA GLU A 41 1.19 -7.75 1.78
C GLU A 41 -0.09 -7.39 0.99
N ALA A 42 -1.18 -7.10 1.70
CA ALA A 42 -2.43 -6.64 1.10
C ALA A 42 -2.27 -5.29 0.38
N LEU A 43 -1.55 -4.34 0.99
CA LEU A 43 -1.24 -3.05 0.40
C LEU A 43 -0.37 -3.22 -0.86
N GLN A 44 0.70 -4.02 -0.78
CA GLN A 44 1.58 -4.32 -1.92
C GLN A 44 0.80 -4.88 -3.11
N ARG A 45 -0.08 -5.86 -2.87
CA ARG A 45 -0.94 -6.43 -3.92
C ARG A 45 -1.81 -5.35 -4.58
N SER A 46 -2.41 -4.47 -3.78
CA SER A 46 -3.24 -3.37 -4.29
C SER A 46 -2.43 -2.40 -5.16
N ILE A 47 -1.24 -2.01 -4.71
CA ILE A 47 -0.31 -1.14 -5.44
C ILE A 47 0.07 -1.77 -6.78
N ILE A 48 0.40 -3.07 -6.82
CA ILE A 48 0.72 -3.78 -8.07
C ILE A 48 -0.46 -3.71 -9.07
N GLY A 49 -1.69 -3.90 -8.61
CA GLY A 49 -2.88 -3.78 -9.45
C GLY A 49 -3.07 -2.36 -10.02
N TRP A 50 -2.87 -1.33 -9.19
CA TRP A 50 -2.90 0.06 -9.64
C TRP A 50 -1.80 0.36 -10.66
N MET A 51 -0.58 -0.14 -10.46
CA MET A 51 0.51 0.02 -11.43
C MET A 51 0.17 -0.61 -12.78
N GLN A 52 -0.54 -1.74 -12.79
CA GLN A 52 -1.02 -2.35 -14.05
C GLN A 52 -2.03 -1.46 -14.79
N TRP A 53 -2.92 -0.77 -14.06
CA TRP A 53 -3.88 0.16 -14.66
C TRP A 53 -3.20 1.40 -15.23
N ILE A 54 -2.35 2.06 -14.43
CA ILE A 54 -1.62 3.27 -14.85
C ILE A 54 -0.72 3.00 -16.06
N ASN A 55 -0.09 1.83 -16.12
CA ASN A 55 0.79 1.44 -17.23
C ASN A 55 0.02 0.96 -18.47
N ASN A 56 -1.31 0.97 -18.48
CA ASN A 56 -2.13 0.56 -19.61
C ASN A 56 -2.88 1.77 -20.22
N PRO A 57 -2.41 2.32 -21.35
CA PRO A 57 -3.05 3.45 -22.01
C PRO A 57 -4.51 3.22 -22.41
N ASP A 58 -4.88 1.99 -22.79
CA ASP A 58 -6.26 1.64 -23.18
C ASP A 58 -7.24 1.72 -22.01
N ILE A 59 -6.73 1.57 -20.78
CA ILE A 59 -7.47 1.79 -19.54
C ILE A 59 -7.47 3.29 -19.21
N MET A 60 -6.29 3.93 -19.22
CA MET A 60 -6.14 5.31 -18.77
C MET A 60 -6.87 6.34 -19.64
N THR A 61 -6.99 6.08 -20.94
CA THR A 61 -7.75 6.94 -21.86
C THR A 61 -9.27 6.90 -21.65
N ARG A 62 -9.79 5.91 -20.90
CA ARG A 62 -11.22 5.80 -20.58
C ARG A 62 -11.64 6.66 -19.39
N PHE A 63 -10.69 7.08 -18.56
CA PHE A 63 -10.98 7.98 -17.45
C PHE A 63 -11.03 9.42 -17.92
N THR A 64 -12.01 10.16 -17.42
CA THR A 64 -12.11 11.60 -17.60
C THR A 64 -11.03 12.32 -16.80
N ARG A 65 -10.74 13.58 -17.16
CA ARG A 65 -9.80 14.40 -16.41
C ARG A 65 -10.22 14.57 -14.95
N GLU A 66 -11.51 14.74 -14.72
CA GLU A 66 -12.11 14.92 -13.40
C GLU A 66 -11.93 13.67 -12.52
N GLU A 67 -12.14 12.48 -13.09
CA GLU A 67 -11.89 11.21 -12.41
C GLU A 67 -10.40 11.04 -12.06
N LEU A 68 -9.50 11.33 -13.01
CA LEU A 68 -8.06 11.29 -12.77
C LEU A 68 -7.63 12.28 -11.69
N SER A 69 -8.23 13.47 -11.65
CA SER A 69 -7.95 14.48 -10.64
C SER A 69 -8.36 14.01 -9.23
N GLU A 70 -9.53 13.40 -9.08
CA GLU A 70 -9.98 12.85 -7.80
C GLU A 70 -9.11 11.66 -7.36
N ILE A 71 -8.79 10.74 -8.28
CA ILE A 71 -7.88 9.62 -8.00
C ILE A 71 -6.52 10.15 -7.53
N ASN A 72 -5.94 11.12 -8.23
CA ASN A 72 -4.65 11.72 -7.88
C ASN A 72 -4.69 12.35 -6.48
N LYS A 73 -5.74 13.11 -6.16
CA LYS A 73 -5.90 13.73 -4.83
C LYS A 73 -5.92 12.68 -3.72
N ARG A 74 -6.75 11.64 -3.87
CA ARG A 74 -6.88 10.55 -2.88
C ARG A 74 -5.58 9.77 -2.71
N MET A 75 -4.91 9.46 -3.82
CA MET A 75 -3.62 8.76 -3.79
C MET A 75 -2.53 9.60 -3.12
N ALA A 76 -2.51 10.91 -3.35
CA ALA A 76 -1.57 11.83 -2.70
C ALA A 76 -1.78 11.87 -1.17
N GLU A 77 -3.04 12.00 -0.71
CA GLU A 77 -3.39 11.99 0.72
C GLU A 77 -2.93 10.70 1.41
N PHE A 78 -3.27 9.54 0.83
CA PHE A 78 -2.87 8.23 1.35
C PHE A 78 -1.35 8.06 1.39
N THR A 79 -0.67 8.41 0.30
CA THR A 79 0.80 8.26 0.17
C THR A 79 1.53 9.15 1.17
N GLN A 80 1.10 10.40 1.33
CA GLN A 80 1.69 11.30 2.32
C GLN A 80 1.53 10.77 3.75
N SER A 81 0.34 10.27 4.10
CA SER A 81 0.08 9.69 5.42
C SER A 81 1.00 8.48 5.69
N PHE A 82 1.09 7.56 4.72
CA PHE A 82 1.90 6.36 4.85
C PHE A 82 3.41 6.68 4.99
N ILE A 83 3.95 7.56 4.14
CA ILE A 83 5.37 7.95 4.19
C ILE A 83 5.72 8.65 5.50
N LYS A 84 4.84 9.53 6.01
CA LYS A 84 5.05 10.18 7.31
C LYS A 84 5.17 9.16 8.45
N TYR A 85 4.30 8.15 8.45
CA TYR A 85 4.32 7.10 9.46
C TYR A 85 5.54 6.17 9.32
N ASP A 86 5.92 5.79 8.10
CA ASP A 86 7.13 5.01 7.82
C ASP A 86 8.38 5.71 8.37
N MET A 87 8.51 7.02 8.12
CA MET A 87 9.59 7.84 8.65
C MET A 87 9.60 7.86 10.18
N GLU A 88 8.43 8.05 10.81
CA GLU A 88 8.30 8.07 12.28
C GLU A 88 8.73 6.74 12.91
N ILE A 89 8.24 5.62 12.40
CA ILE A 89 8.55 4.29 12.95
C ILE A 89 9.99 3.89 12.66
N THR A 90 10.53 4.22 11.49
CA THR A 90 11.94 3.99 11.16
C THR A 90 12.85 4.73 12.15
N LYS A 91 12.58 6.01 12.40
CA LYS A 91 13.35 6.80 13.39
C LYS A 91 13.30 6.19 14.79
N LYS A 92 12.11 5.76 15.25
CA LYS A 92 11.96 5.04 16.53
C LYS A 92 12.75 3.73 16.58
N GLY A 93 12.90 3.06 15.44
CA GLY A 93 13.74 1.86 15.31
C GLY A 93 15.22 2.19 15.48
N GLU A 94 15.71 3.21 14.77
CA GLU A 94 17.08 3.70 14.87
C GLU A 94 17.45 4.14 16.29
N GLU A 95 16.57 4.88 16.97
CA GLU A 95 16.72 5.28 18.38
C GLU A 95 16.85 4.08 19.34
N LYS A 96 16.31 2.91 18.95
CA LYS A 96 16.43 1.65 19.70
C LYS A 96 17.67 0.83 19.32
N GLY A 97 18.56 1.36 18.48
CA GLY A 97 19.70 0.62 17.92
C GLY A 97 19.29 -0.47 16.92
N LEU A 98 18.04 -0.45 16.44
CA LEU A 98 17.55 -1.37 15.43
C LEU A 98 17.88 -0.80 14.06
N GLU A 99 19.14 -0.86 13.69
CA GLU A 99 19.51 -0.67 12.30
C GLU A 99 19.01 -1.88 11.52
N ILE A 100 17.91 -1.71 10.77
CA ILE A 100 17.72 -2.55 9.61
C ILE A 100 18.95 -2.25 8.77
N SER A 101 19.85 -3.22 8.63
CA SER A 101 20.90 -3.13 7.61
C SER A 101 20.14 -3.10 6.28
N ARG A 102 19.69 -1.92 5.85
CA ARG A 102 19.30 -1.61 4.49
C ARG A 102 20.62 -1.68 3.73
N ARG A 103 21.18 -2.89 3.60
CA ARG A 103 22.37 -3.15 2.80
C ARG A 103 22.06 -2.53 1.46
N ARG A 104 22.73 -1.41 1.18
CA ARG A 104 22.88 -0.76 -0.12
C ARG A 104 22.04 -1.43 -1.20
N ILE A 105 20.76 -1.09 -1.25
CA ILE A 105 20.12 -0.85 -2.54
C ILE A 105 20.31 0.66 -2.79
N GLU A 106 21.56 1.10 -2.70
CA GLU A 106 22.04 2.15 -3.59
C GLU A 106 22.01 1.51 -4.97
N THR A 107 20.83 1.51 -5.60
CA THR A 107 20.76 1.36 -7.04
C THR A 107 21.52 2.56 -7.60
N LYS A 108 22.82 2.38 -7.81
CA LYS A 108 23.54 3.08 -8.87
C LYS A 108 22.70 2.90 -10.13
N GLY A 109 21.88 3.89 -10.48
CA GLY A 109 21.18 3.88 -11.74
C GLY A 109 19.80 4.52 -11.73
N ARG A 110 19.83 5.81 -12.04
CA ARG A 110 18.78 6.58 -12.73
C ARG A 110 17.66 7.10 -11.84
N GLY A 111 17.81 8.39 -11.51
CA GLY A 111 16.67 9.21 -11.20
C GLY A 111 15.67 9.14 -12.34
N ILE A 112 14.42 8.92 -11.99
CA ILE A 112 13.33 9.52 -12.71
C ILE A 112 12.34 10.03 -11.68
N ILE A 113 12.54 11.29 -11.28
CA ILE A 113 11.44 12.13 -10.83
C ILE A 113 10.64 12.36 -12.12
N TYR A 114 9.53 11.65 -12.30
CA TYR A 114 8.55 12.09 -13.28
C TYR A 114 7.79 13.26 -12.65
N ILE A 115 8.04 14.43 -13.24
CA ILE A 115 7.23 15.65 -13.13
C ILE A 115 5.84 15.34 -13.72
#